data_AF-A0A6A2WJ15-F1
#
_entry.id   AF-A0A6A2WJ15-F1
#
_cell.length_a   1.000
_cell.length_b   1.000
_cell.length_c   1.000
_cell.angle_alpha   90.00
_cell.angle_beta   90.00
_cell.angle_gamma   90.00
#
_symmetry.space_group_name_H-M   'P 1'
#
loop_
_entity.id
_entity.type
_entity.pdbx_description
1 polymer ?
#
loop_
_entity_poly.entity_id
_entity_poly.type
_entity_poly.pdbx_seq_one_letter_code
_entity_poly.pdbx_strand_id
1 'polypeptide(L)'
;MEEGTKISDHLSALNEIVSELESIGVEIDDEDKALRLIWSLPSSYEHMQIVLMYGKENVNFSEVTSKLISEERRLKNGENKSSESGALSVCGNRKKYKGSKKKIICWGCGQPGHLKKDCKNGGANSANGSKSDATNVVVFENEDDEFVF
;
A
#
# COMPACT_ATOMS: atom_id res chain seq x y z
N MET A 1 -23.17 10.70 -10.47
CA MET A 1 -23.30 9.31 -9.99
C MET A 1 -23.72 9.35 -8.53
N GLU A 2 -24.58 8.44 -8.07
CA GLU A 2 -24.97 8.36 -6.65
C GLU A 2 -23.97 7.49 -5.85
N GLU A 3 -23.90 7.72 -4.54
CA GLU A 3 -23.07 6.91 -3.62
C GLU A 3 -23.46 5.43 -3.69
N GLY A 4 -22.46 4.54 -3.75
CA GLY A 4 -22.66 3.09 -3.81
C GLY A 4 -22.98 2.51 -5.19
N THR A 5 -23.17 3.33 -6.22
CA THR A 5 -23.24 2.85 -7.61
C THR A 5 -21.90 2.21 -8.00
N LYS A 6 -21.89 1.17 -8.85
CA LYS A 6 -20.62 0.60 -9.34
C LYS A 6 -20.04 1.50 -10.42
N ILE A 7 -18.72 1.65 -10.42
CA ILE A 7 -18.00 2.42 -11.44
C ILE A 7 -18.23 1.83 -12.83
N SER A 8 -18.32 0.50 -12.94
CA SER A 8 -18.64 -0.16 -14.22
C SER A 8 -20.00 0.23 -14.78
N ASP A 9 -21.03 0.35 -13.92
CA ASP A 9 -22.38 0.68 -14.36
C ASP A 9 -22.44 2.13 -14.85
N HIS A 10 -21.76 3.03 -14.11
CA HIS A 10 -21.62 4.44 -14.50
C HIS A 10 -20.81 4.62 -15.80
N LEU A 11 -19.77 3.80 -16.01
CA LEU A 11 -18.98 3.80 -17.25
C LEU A 11 -19.83 3.40 -18.46
N SER A 12 -20.69 2.38 -18.30
CA SER A 12 -21.62 1.96 -19.34
C SER A 12 -22.60 3.08 -19.71
N ALA A 13 -23.19 3.75 -18.72
CA ALA A 13 -24.10 4.88 -18.96
C ALA A 13 -23.40 6.06 -19.65
N LEU A 14 -22.15 6.36 -19.27
CA LEU A 14 -21.36 7.40 -19.93
C LEU A 14 -21.08 7.05 -21.39
N ASN A 15 -20.69 5.80 -21.69
CA ASN A 15 -20.44 5.35 -23.06
C ASN A 15 -21.70 5.33 -23.93
N GLU A 16 -22.87 5.04 -23.36
CA GLU A 16 -24.16 5.15 -24.05
C GLU A 16 -24.43 6.59 -24.50
N ILE A 17 -24.28 7.56 -23.58
CA ILE A 17 -24.44 8.99 -23.90
C ILE A 17 -23.41 9.43 -24.97
N VAL A 18 -22.16 9.00 -24.86
CA VAL A 18 -21.13 9.30 -25.87
C VAL A 18 -21.54 8.74 -27.24
N SER A 19 -22.03 7.50 -27.29
CA SER A 19 -22.47 6.86 -28.54
C SER A 19 -23.67 7.58 -29.17
N GLU A 20 -24.60 8.05 -28.35
CA GLU A 20 -25.74 8.87 -28.81
C GLU A 20 -25.27 10.21 -29.38
N LEU A 21 -24.33 10.88 -28.74
CA LEU A 21 -23.77 12.15 -29.22
C LEU A 21 -22.99 11.97 -30.53
N GLU A 22 -22.19 10.91 -30.63
CA GLU A 22 -21.48 10.53 -31.86
C GLU A 22 -22.46 10.21 -33.00
N SER A 23 -23.63 9.62 -32.71
CA SER A 23 -24.66 9.35 -33.72
C SER A 23 -25.27 10.61 -34.34
N ILE A 24 -25.25 11.74 -33.62
CA ILE A 24 -25.71 13.05 -34.10
C ILE A 24 -24.57 13.82 -34.81
N GLY A 25 -23.35 13.27 -34.83
CA GLY A 25 -22.17 13.83 -35.48
C GLY A 25 -21.30 14.70 -34.56
N VAL A 26 -21.41 14.54 -33.24
CA VAL A 26 -20.52 15.20 -32.28
C VAL A 26 -19.38 14.26 -31.91
N GLU A 27 -18.15 14.60 -32.30
CA GLU A 27 -16.96 13.89 -31.84
C GLU A 27 -16.57 14.39 -30.45
N ILE A 28 -16.39 13.46 -29.51
CA ILE A 28 -15.95 13.75 -28.14
C ILE A 28 -14.55 13.20 -27.97
N ASP A 29 -13.62 14.05 -27.53
CA ASP A 29 -12.25 13.62 -27.25
C ASP A 29 -12.20 12.70 -26.03
N ASP A 30 -11.20 11.81 -25.99
CA ASP A 30 -11.00 10.92 -24.86
C ASP A 30 -10.65 11.68 -23.58
N GLU A 31 -10.02 12.85 -23.68
CA GLU A 31 -9.80 13.76 -22.55
C GLU A 31 -11.13 14.25 -21.97
N ASP A 32 -12.06 14.70 -22.81
CA ASP A 32 -13.38 15.16 -22.38
C ASP A 32 -14.19 14.03 -21.73
N LYS A 33 -14.11 12.81 -22.27
CA LYS A 33 -14.71 11.61 -21.66
C LYS A 33 -14.13 11.36 -20.27
N ALA A 34 -12.82 11.53 -20.10
CA ALA A 34 -12.14 11.33 -18.84
C ALA A 34 -12.53 12.40 -17.80
N LEU A 35 -12.54 13.67 -18.19
CA LEU A 35 -12.98 14.77 -17.32
C LEU A 35 -14.44 14.62 -16.90
N ARG A 36 -15.30 14.26 -17.86
CA ARG A 36 -16.72 13.99 -17.59
C ARG A 36 -16.86 12.87 -16.56
N LEU A 37 -16.08 11.80 -16.68
CA LEU A 37 -16.07 10.71 -15.71
C LEU A 37 -15.62 11.22 -14.32
N ILE A 38 -14.51 11.95 -14.23
CA ILE A 38 -13.96 12.46 -12.96
C ILE A 38 -14.94 13.38 -12.22
N TRP A 39 -15.56 14.34 -12.92
CA TRP A 39 -16.47 15.31 -12.29
C TRP A 39 -17.83 14.71 -11.92
N SER A 40 -18.19 13.58 -12.52
CA SER A 40 -19.45 12.88 -12.23
C SER A 40 -19.37 11.95 -11.00
N LEU A 41 -18.18 11.77 -10.42
CA LEU A 41 -17.95 10.93 -9.25
C LEU A 41 -18.64 11.48 -7.99
N PRO A 42 -19.10 10.60 -7.08
CA PRO A 42 -19.73 11.04 -5.84
C PRO A 42 -18.70 11.50 -4.80
N SER A 43 -19.17 12.07 -3.69
CA SER A 43 -18.31 12.73 -2.68
C SER A 43 -17.28 11.79 -2.06
N SER A 44 -17.57 10.48 -1.94
CA SER A 44 -16.62 9.48 -1.47
C SER A 44 -15.33 9.38 -2.30
N TYR A 45 -15.35 9.85 -3.56
CA TYR A 45 -14.21 9.85 -4.48
C TYR A 45 -13.58 11.24 -4.66
N GLU A 46 -13.87 12.23 -3.81
CA GLU A 46 -13.31 13.58 -3.91
C GLU A 46 -11.76 13.56 -3.98
N HIS A 47 -11.13 12.73 -3.16
CA HIS A 47 -9.67 12.55 -3.17
C HIS A 47 -9.14 12.05 -4.53
N MET A 48 -9.91 11.24 -5.25
CA MET A 48 -9.53 10.76 -6.58
C MET A 48 -9.57 11.87 -7.61
N GLN A 49 -10.50 12.81 -7.51
CA GLN A 49 -10.54 13.96 -8.42
C GLN A 49 -9.22 14.74 -8.34
N ILE A 50 -8.75 15.02 -7.11
CA ILE A 50 -7.47 15.70 -6.87
C ILE A 50 -6.30 14.89 -7.44
N VAL A 51 -6.21 13.59 -7.09
CA VAL A 51 -5.09 12.73 -7.53
C VAL A 51 -5.05 12.52 -9.05
N LEU A 52 -6.20 12.51 -9.71
CA LEU A 52 -6.29 12.31 -11.15
C LEU A 52 -5.97 13.59 -11.93
N MET A 53 -6.23 14.77 -11.36
CA MET A 53 -6.04 16.08 -12.01
C MET A 53 -4.71 16.75 -11.66
N TYR A 54 -4.19 16.55 -10.45
CA TYR A 54 -3.03 17.29 -9.97
C TYR A 54 -1.75 16.95 -10.75
N GLY A 55 -1.07 17.98 -11.26
CA GLY A 55 0.22 17.86 -11.93
C GLY A 55 0.19 17.15 -13.30
N LYS A 56 -1.01 16.93 -13.87
CA LYS A 56 -1.16 16.36 -15.21
C LYS A 56 -1.63 17.42 -16.19
N GLU A 57 -0.97 17.46 -17.35
CA GLU A 57 -1.35 18.33 -18.46
C GLU A 57 -2.44 17.69 -19.35
N ASN A 58 -2.47 16.34 -19.44
CA ASN A 58 -3.45 15.60 -20.22
C ASN A 58 -4.01 14.43 -19.38
N VAL A 59 -5.30 14.14 -19.56
CA VAL A 59 -5.98 13.06 -18.83
C VAL A 59 -6.44 11.96 -19.80
N ASN A 60 -5.88 10.76 -19.66
CA ASN A 60 -6.29 9.62 -20.47
C ASN A 60 -7.45 8.83 -19.84
N PHE A 61 -8.50 8.58 -20.62
CA PHE A 61 -9.70 7.85 -20.20
C PHE A 61 -9.41 6.44 -19.65
N SER A 62 -8.49 5.70 -20.27
CA SER A 62 -8.11 4.34 -19.86
C SER A 62 -7.40 4.32 -18.51
N GLU A 63 -6.50 5.29 -18.28
CA GLU A 63 -5.78 5.42 -17.01
C GLU A 63 -6.74 5.77 -15.86
N VAL A 64 -7.63 6.75 -16.10
CA VAL A 64 -8.66 7.16 -15.14
C VAL A 64 -9.55 5.99 -14.77
N THR A 65 -10.05 5.25 -15.75
CA THR A 65 -10.91 4.08 -15.54
C THR A 65 -10.19 3.01 -14.71
N SER A 66 -8.92 2.73 -15.02
CA SER A 66 -8.12 1.73 -14.31
C SER A 66 -7.86 2.11 -12.85
N LYS A 67 -7.55 3.39 -12.60
CA LYS A 67 -7.35 3.93 -11.25
C LYS A 67 -8.64 3.90 -10.44
N LEU A 68 -9.75 4.31 -11.05
CA LEU A 68 -11.06 4.30 -10.41
C LEU A 68 -11.53 2.89 -10.04
N ILE A 69 -11.42 1.90 -10.94
CA ILE A 69 -11.78 0.51 -10.64
C ILE A 69 -10.91 -0.07 -9.51
N SER A 70 -9.64 0.32 -9.45
CA SER A 70 -8.74 -0.11 -8.37
C SER A 70 -9.11 0.54 -7.03
N GLU A 71 -9.52 1.80 -7.06
CA GLU A 71 -10.01 2.53 -5.90
C GLU A 71 -11.33 1.95 -5.37
N GLU A 72 -12.28 1.62 -6.24
CA GLU A 72 -13.54 0.97 -5.85
C GLU A 72 -13.28 -0.32 -5.08
N ARG A 73 -12.32 -1.13 -5.55
CA ARG A 73 -11.91 -2.36 -4.86
C ARG A 73 -11.27 -2.08 -3.51
N ARG A 74 -10.50 -0.99 -3.38
CA ARG A 74 -9.89 -0.56 -2.12
C ARG A 74 -10.95 -0.14 -1.10
N LEU A 75 -11.93 0.66 -1.51
CA LEU A 75 -13.02 1.13 -0.64
C LEU A 75 -13.88 -0.04 -0.14
N LYS A 76 -14.33 -0.92 -1.04
CA LYS A 76 -15.09 -2.14 -0.67
C LYS A 76 -14.34 -3.05 0.31
N ASN A 77 -13.01 -3.12 0.20
CA ASN A 77 -12.20 -3.93 1.13
C ASN A 77 -11.91 -3.22 2.46
N GLY A 78 -11.96 -1.88 2.49
CA GLY A 78 -11.82 -1.07 3.70
C GLY A 78 -13.07 -1.08 4.58
N GLU A 79 -14.27 -1.05 3.98
CA GLU A 79 -15.56 -1.07 4.69
C GLU A 79 -15.80 -2.38 5.45
N ASN A 80 -15.24 -3.50 4.97
CA ASN A 80 -15.29 -4.80 5.65
C ASN A 80 -14.40 -4.90 6.90
N LYS A 81 -13.69 -3.83 7.29
CA LYS A 81 -12.78 -3.82 8.45
C LYS A 81 -13.23 -2.88 9.58
N SER A 82 -14.51 -2.51 9.64
CA SER A 82 -15.06 -1.77 10.79
C SER A 82 -15.39 -2.66 12.01
N SER A 83 -14.72 -3.81 12.14
CA SER A 83 -14.53 -4.48 13.42
C SER A 83 -13.12 -5.05 13.48
N GLU A 84 -12.37 -4.54 14.45
CA GLU A 84 -11.14 -5.09 15.01
C GLU A 84 -9.82 -4.84 14.23
N SER A 85 -9.06 -3.88 14.77
CA SER A 85 -7.59 -3.86 14.85
C SER A 85 -6.80 -3.98 13.54
N GLY A 86 -6.59 -2.84 12.88
CA GLY A 86 -5.59 -2.68 11.80
C GLY A 86 -4.17 -2.51 12.32
N ALA A 87 -3.66 -3.45 13.11
CA ALA A 87 -2.21 -3.61 13.24
C ALA A 87 -1.63 -3.92 11.86
N LEU A 88 -0.57 -3.22 11.48
CA LEU A 88 0.21 -3.46 10.27
C LEU A 88 0.55 -4.95 10.17
N SER A 89 -0.20 -5.70 9.37
CA SER A 89 0.19 -7.05 8.99
C SER A 89 1.31 -6.91 7.97
N VAL A 90 2.52 -6.70 8.46
CA VAL A 90 3.72 -7.11 7.74
C VAL A 90 3.52 -8.60 7.50
N CYS A 91 3.15 -8.97 6.28
CA CYS A 91 3.25 -10.34 5.79
C CYS A 91 4.73 -10.69 5.71
N GLY A 92 5.36 -10.85 6.88
CA GLY A 92 6.61 -11.55 7.04
C GLY A 92 6.32 -12.95 6.55
N ASN A 93 6.70 -13.22 5.31
CA ASN A 93 6.67 -14.51 4.67
C ASN A 93 7.59 -15.46 5.45
N ARG A 94 7.18 -15.87 6.66
CA ARG A 94 7.76 -17.00 7.37
C ARG A 94 7.26 -18.23 6.65
N LYS A 95 7.88 -18.50 5.51
CA LYS A 95 7.93 -19.84 4.93
C LYS A 95 8.30 -20.76 6.08
N LYS A 96 7.32 -21.55 6.54
CA LYS A 96 7.53 -22.71 7.40
C LYS A 96 8.39 -23.66 6.58
N TYR A 97 9.70 -23.47 6.59
CA TYR A 97 10.65 -24.44 6.07
C TYR A 97 10.65 -25.63 7.03
N LYS A 98 9.70 -26.54 6.78
CA LYS A 98 9.81 -27.93 7.21
C LYS A 98 10.93 -28.55 6.36
N GLY A 99 12.18 -28.46 6.81
CA GLY A 99 13.29 -29.03 6.06
C GLY A 99 14.67 -28.82 6.68
N SER A 100 15.29 -29.95 7.05
CA SER A 100 16.68 -30.18 7.45
C SER A 100 17.04 -29.94 8.93
N LYS A 101 17.26 -31.05 9.66
CA LYS A 101 17.86 -31.11 10.99
C LYS A 101 19.30 -30.59 10.91
N LYS A 102 19.50 -29.28 10.88
CA LYS A 102 20.81 -28.70 11.17
C LYS A 102 21.10 -28.99 12.64
N LYS A 103 22.25 -29.61 12.92
CA LYS A 103 22.70 -29.94 14.27
C LYS A 103 22.70 -28.64 15.07
N ILE A 104 21.67 -28.42 15.90
CA ILE A 104 21.60 -27.24 16.76
C ILE A 104 22.80 -27.32 17.70
N ILE A 105 23.68 -26.32 17.71
CA ILE A 105 24.85 -26.22 18.58
C ILE A 105 24.72 -24.98 19.43
N CYS A 106 24.94 -25.12 20.74
CA CYS A 106 24.90 -24.03 21.70
C CYS A 106 26.08 -23.07 21.49
N TRP A 107 25.81 -21.79 21.32
CA TRP A 107 26.86 -20.77 21.14
C TRP A 107 27.57 -20.38 22.44
N GLY A 108 27.10 -20.89 23.59
CA GLY A 108 27.72 -20.68 24.89
C GLY A 108 28.75 -21.76 25.24
N CYS A 109 28.40 -23.03 25.04
CA CYS A 109 29.25 -24.18 25.41
C CYS A 109 29.74 -25.02 24.23
N GLY A 110 29.30 -24.73 23.01
CA GLY A 110 29.67 -25.48 21.81
C GLY A 110 29.05 -26.88 21.70
N GLN A 111 28.18 -27.30 22.63
CA GLN A 111 27.57 -28.63 22.60
C GLN A 111 26.30 -28.67 21.74
N PRO A 112 26.08 -29.75 20.96
CA PRO A 112 24.88 -29.92 20.18
C PRO A 112 23.65 -30.24 21.04
N GLY A 113 22.45 -29.95 20.53
CA GLY A 113 21.17 -30.33 21.13
C GLY A 113 20.40 -29.22 21.84
N HIS A 114 20.98 -28.04 22.05
CA HIS A 114 20.30 -26.90 22.70
C HIS A 114 20.85 -25.54 22.21
N LEU A 115 20.07 -24.47 22.40
CA LEU A 115 20.52 -23.09 22.20
C LEU A 115 21.14 -22.52 23.49
N LYS A 116 21.89 -21.41 23.38
CA LYS A 116 22.51 -20.74 24.55
C LYS A 116 21.51 -20.41 25.66
N LYS A 117 20.25 -20.13 25.31
CA LYS A 117 19.16 -19.82 26.24
C LYS A 117 18.78 -21.02 27.13
N ASP A 118 18.94 -22.22 26.60
CA ASP A 118 18.60 -23.48 27.28
C ASP A 118 19.85 -24.18 27.84
N CYS A 119 20.98 -23.46 27.91
CA CYS A 119 22.25 -24.00 28.35
C CYS A 119 22.29 -24.13 29.87
N LYS A 120 22.27 -25.37 30.36
CA LYS A 120 22.29 -25.71 31.79
C LYS A 120 23.60 -25.32 32.50
N ASN A 121 24.66 -25.03 31.74
CA ASN A 121 25.95 -24.54 32.23
C ASN A 121 26.08 -23.01 32.22
N GLY A 122 24.96 -22.27 32.10
CA GLY A 122 24.93 -20.82 32.25
C GLY A 122 25.29 -20.42 33.68
N GLY A 123 26.59 -20.34 33.97
CA GLY A 123 27.12 -19.85 35.24
C GLY A 123 26.55 -18.46 35.53
N ALA A 124 25.79 -18.39 36.62
CA ALA A 124 25.33 -17.15 37.20
C ALA A 124 26.54 -16.30 37.60
N ASN A 125 26.59 -15.06 37.13
CA ASN A 125 27.17 -13.97 37.90
C ASN A 125 26.10 -12.89 38.02
N SER A 126 25.67 -12.67 39.26
CA SER A 126 24.81 -11.58 39.69
C SER A 126 25.64 -10.33 39.99
N ALA A 127 25.01 -9.18 39.80
CA ALA A 127 25.28 -7.87 40.38
C ALA A 127 25.95 -6.78 39.52
N ASN A 128 25.26 -5.63 39.56
CA ASN A 128 25.74 -4.24 39.46
C ASN A 128 25.96 -3.62 38.08
N GLY A 129 24.97 -2.80 37.67
CA GLY A 129 25.09 -1.34 37.74
C GLY A 129 26.18 -0.64 36.93
N SER A 130 25.69 0.19 35.98
CA SER A 130 26.25 1.47 35.50
C SER A 130 27.18 1.49 34.29
N LYS A 131 26.59 2.02 33.20
CA LYS A 131 27.10 3.02 32.23
C LYS A 131 28.47 2.77 31.56
N SER A 132 28.41 2.61 30.23
CA SER A 132 29.04 3.56 29.31
C SER A 132 28.44 3.41 27.91
N ASP A 133 27.89 4.51 27.41
CA ASP A 133 27.47 4.73 26.03
C ASP A 133 28.57 4.35 25.03
N ALA A 134 28.16 3.65 23.97
CA ALA A 134 28.79 3.71 22.65
C ALA A 134 27.75 3.25 21.61
N THR A 135 26.79 4.11 21.33
CA THR A 135 25.98 4.05 20.12
C THR A 135 26.90 4.24 18.92
N ASN A 136 27.19 3.17 18.18
CA ASN A 136 27.69 3.31 16.81
C ASN A 136 26.47 3.42 15.89
N VAL A 137 25.92 4.63 15.79
CA VAL A 137 24.97 5.01 14.74
C VAL A 137 25.78 5.20 13.48
N VAL A 138 25.60 4.31 12.51
CA VAL A 138 25.95 4.61 11.11
C VAL A 138 24.93 5.62 10.60
N VAL A 139 25.34 6.89 10.57
CA VAL A 139 24.65 7.96 9.89
C VAL A 139 24.85 7.74 8.39
N PHE A 140 23.77 7.50 7.66
CA PHE A 140 23.73 7.73 6.22
C PHE A 140 23.39 9.20 6.02
N GLU A 141 24.40 9.98 5.70
CA GLU A 141 24.23 11.35 5.19
C GLU A 141 23.34 11.28 3.94
N ASN A 142 22.20 11.96 4.00
CA ASN A 142 21.52 12.45 2.82
C ASN A 142 21.42 13.96 3.04
N GLU A 143 22.37 14.69 2.47
CA GLU A 143 22.32 16.14 2.35
C GLU A 143 21.16 16.51 1.40
N ASP A 144 20.16 17.13 2.00
CA ASP A 144 19.47 18.36 1.63
C ASP A 144 19.07 18.62 0.17
N ASP A 145 17.75 18.85 0.04
CA ASP A 145 17.07 19.89 -0.74
C ASP A 145 17.91 20.76 -1.70
N GLU A 146 17.61 20.68 -2.99
CA GLU A 146 17.59 21.88 -3.85
C GLU A 146 16.27 21.98 -4.61
N PHE A 147 15.47 22.94 -4.15
CA PHE A 147 14.38 23.59 -4.84
C PHE A 147 14.97 24.44 -5.98
N VAL A 148 14.49 24.29 -7.22
CA VAL A 148 14.79 25.25 -8.30
C VAL A 148 13.49 25.69 -8.94
N PHE A 149 13.33 27.01 -9.05
CA PHE A 149 12.20 27.72 -9.66
C PHE A 149 12.12 27.50 -11.18
#